data_AF-A0A6G3TS83-F1
#
_entry.id   AF-A0A6G3TS83-F1
#
_cell.length_a   1.000
_cell.length_b   1.000
_cell.length_c   1.000
_cell.angle_alpha   90.00
_cell.angle_beta   90.00
_cell.angle_gamma   90.00
#
_symmetry.space_group_name_H-M   'P 1'
#
loop_
_entity.id
_entity.type
_entity.pdbx_description
1 polymer ?
#
loop_
_entity_poly.entity_id
_entity_poly.type
_entity_poly.pdbx_seq_one_letter_code
_entity_poly.pdbx_strand_id
1 'polypeptide(L)'
;APLARRLVREGARRLLLVVPPQADPAAATVLAAEVASMGAEAEVEPCDLGDRAAVARLLDGTPPAAPLDSVFHVAELLEEGPLATFPAERFQQVLEAKAGTAQVLHEATLDRGLSAFVLFSSFSATLGGGVGLGAFAAANAHLDALAAHRRSLGLPATSVGWGGWANEGSTDAEREFERSRRERLAQRGLPALDPDLALDALLECVSLPEGALVVVDVDWERYLPRLTAARPNALFDALPQARALVAGPERAPGAG
;
A
#
# COMPACT_ATOMS: atom_id res chain seq x y z
N ALA A 1 2.88 8.71 8.50
CA ALA A 1 4.02 9.28 9.26
C ALA A 1 5.39 8.93 8.66
N PRO A 2 5.83 7.65 8.54
CA PRO A 2 7.19 7.34 8.08
C PRO A 2 7.45 7.83 6.65
N LEU A 3 6.46 7.67 5.75
CA LEU A 3 6.54 8.21 4.38
C LEU A 3 6.78 9.72 4.35
N ALA A 4 6.02 10.52 5.11
CA ALA A 4 6.18 11.97 5.13
C ALA A 4 7.60 12.38 5.54
N ARG A 5 8.13 11.77 6.62
CA ARG A 5 9.52 11.99 7.06
C ARG A 5 10.52 11.63 5.98
N ARG A 6 10.30 10.50 5.29
CA ARG A 6 11.16 10.07 4.19
C ARG A 6 11.16 11.08 3.05
N LEU A 7 9.98 11.52 2.61
CA LEU A 7 9.86 12.51 1.53
C LEU A 7 10.62 13.80 1.86
N VAL A 8 10.56 14.28 3.10
CA VAL A 8 11.35 15.46 3.52
C VAL A 8 12.86 15.19 3.42
N ARG A 9 13.33 14.00 3.83
CA ARG A 9 14.74 13.61 3.69
C ARG A 9 15.17 13.52 2.22
N GLU A 10 14.26 13.11 1.34
CA GLU A 10 14.47 13.09 -0.12
C GLU A 10 14.28 14.48 -0.77
N GLY A 11 14.06 15.53 0.02
CA GLY A 11 14.06 16.92 -0.44
C GLY A 11 12.70 17.54 -0.70
N ALA A 12 11.59 16.87 -0.33
CA ALA A 12 10.27 17.48 -0.37
C ALA A 12 10.21 18.69 0.57
N ARG A 13 9.87 19.85 0.01
CA ARG A 13 9.84 21.13 0.75
C ARG A 13 8.47 21.51 1.27
N ARG A 14 7.40 20.96 0.68
CA ARG A 14 6.01 21.20 1.07
C ARG A 14 5.23 19.88 0.95
N LEU A 15 4.53 19.51 2.01
CA LEU A 15 3.65 18.34 2.05
C LEU A 15 2.20 18.76 2.28
N LEU A 16 1.30 18.21 1.47
CA LEU A 16 -0.14 18.32 1.66
C LEU A 16 -0.66 17.01 2.28
N LEU A 17 -0.93 17.02 3.58
CA LEU A 17 -1.42 15.87 4.33
C LEU A 17 -2.95 15.87 4.29
N VAL A 18 -3.50 15.14 3.32
CA VAL A 18 -4.94 15.04 3.14
C VAL A 18 -5.52 14.01 4.12
N VAL A 19 -6.53 14.43 4.88
CA VAL A 19 -7.23 13.57 5.83
C VAL A 19 -8.73 13.53 5.54
N PRO A 20 -9.45 12.44 5.87
CA PRO A 20 -10.90 12.42 5.78
C PRO A 20 -11.53 13.58 6.58
N PRO A 21 -12.60 14.25 6.10
CA PRO A 21 -13.18 15.40 6.79
C PRO A 21 -13.62 15.15 8.24
N GLN A 22 -13.99 13.91 8.54
CA GLN A 22 -14.43 13.45 9.85
C GLN A 22 -13.29 12.93 10.74
N ALA A 23 -12.06 12.87 10.25
CA ALA A 23 -10.93 12.38 11.02
C ALA A 23 -10.51 13.39 12.09
N ASP A 24 -10.07 12.89 13.25
CA ASP A 24 -9.42 13.73 14.26
C ASP A 24 -8.09 14.26 13.69
N PRO A 25 -7.92 15.59 13.56
CA PRO A 25 -6.71 16.16 12.99
C PRO A 25 -5.49 16.05 13.91
N ALA A 26 -5.63 15.62 15.18
CA ALA A 26 -4.54 15.62 16.15
C ALA A 26 -3.28 14.89 15.65
N ALA A 27 -3.44 13.68 15.12
CA ALA A 27 -2.31 12.90 14.60
C ALA A 27 -1.65 13.56 13.39
N ALA A 28 -2.44 14.13 12.47
CA ALA A 28 -1.94 14.83 11.30
C ALA A 28 -1.25 16.16 11.66
N THR A 29 -1.77 16.85 12.67
CA THR A 29 -1.19 18.09 13.22
C THR A 29 0.17 17.83 13.87
N VAL A 30 0.28 16.76 14.65
CA VAL A 30 1.56 16.33 15.23
C VAL A 30 2.58 16.01 14.13
N LEU A 31 2.15 15.27 13.08
CA LEU A 31 3.01 14.96 11.94
C LEU A 31 3.43 16.22 11.17
N ALA A 32 2.52 17.19 10.98
CA ALA A 32 2.84 18.45 10.31
C ALA A 32 3.87 19.27 11.10
N ALA A 33 3.74 19.34 12.43
CA ALA A 33 4.71 19.99 13.30
C ALA A 33 6.08 19.30 13.24
N GLU A 34 6.11 17.97 13.16
CA GLU A 34 7.35 17.21 12.98
C GLU A 34 8.00 17.50 11.63
N VAL A 35 7.23 17.51 10.54
CA VAL A 35 7.73 17.89 9.20
C VAL A 35 8.29 19.31 9.20
N ALA A 36 7.63 20.26 9.87
CA ALA A 36 8.12 21.62 10.05
C ALA A 36 9.46 21.66 10.79
N SER A 37 9.63 20.84 11.84
CA SER A 37 10.91 20.72 12.57
C SER A 37 12.05 20.14 11.71
N MET A 38 11.72 19.40 10.65
CA MET A 38 12.67 18.87 9.67
C MET A 38 13.00 19.87 8.54
N GLY A 39 12.39 21.05 8.52
CA GLY A 39 12.68 22.12 7.56
C GLY A 39 11.80 22.14 6.30
N ALA A 40 10.66 21.46 6.32
CA ALA A 40 9.67 21.48 5.24
C ALA A 40 8.31 21.99 5.73
N GLU A 41 7.54 22.62 4.84
CA GLU A 41 6.18 23.06 5.11
C GLU A 41 5.24 21.85 5.09
N ALA A 42 4.26 21.81 6.00
CA ALA A 42 3.21 20.80 6.00
C ALA A 42 1.86 21.44 6.29
N GLU A 43 0.90 21.15 5.42
CA GLU A 43 -0.49 21.58 5.56
C GLU A 43 -1.37 20.35 5.75
N VAL A 44 -2.29 20.41 6.71
CA VAL A 44 -3.27 19.35 6.94
C VAL A 44 -4.59 19.81 6.33
N GLU A 45 -5.06 19.07 5.33
CA GLU A 45 -6.26 19.43 4.57
C GLU A 45 -7.34 18.35 4.75
N PRO A 46 -8.45 18.66 5.43
CA PRO A 46 -9.62 17.80 5.45
C PRO A 46 -10.29 17.81 4.07
N CYS A 47 -10.27 16.68 3.36
CA CYS A 47 -10.86 16.55 2.03
C CYS A 47 -11.46 15.15 1.82
N ASP A 48 -12.69 15.10 1.31
CA ASP A 48 -13.26 13.86 0.80
C ASP A 48 -12.69 13.57 -0.58
N LEU A 49 -11.75 12.63 -0.64
CA LEU A 49 -11.12 12.20 -1.89
C LEU A 49 -12.09 11.48 -2.85
N GLY A 50 -13.29 11.10 -2.40
CA GLY A 50 -14.36 10.59 -3.25
C GLY A 50 -15.14 11.68 -3.99
N ASP A 51 -15.08 12.93 -3.51
CA ASP A 51 -15.72 14.08 -4.15
C ASP A 51 -14.77 14.74 -5.16
N ARG A 52 -15.05 14.53 -6.45
CA ARG A 52 -14.31 15.13 -7.57
C ARG A 52 -14.18 16.65 -7.46
N ALA A 53 -15.24 17.34 -7.03
CA ALA A 53 -15.23 18.79 -6.91
C ALA A 53 -14.38 19.24 -5.71
N ALA A 54 -14.38 18.48 -4.61
CA ALA A 54 -13.49 18.74 -3.48
C ALA A 54 -12.03 18.55 -3.85
N VAL A 55 -11.70 17.46 -4.55
CA VAL A 55 -10.34 17.20 -5.03
C VAL A 55 -9.89 18.29 -6.01
N ALA A 56 -10.73 18.68 -6.97
CA ALA A 56 -10.39 19.78 -7.89
C ALA A 56 -10.05 21.07 -7.13
N ARG A 57 -10.89 21.49 -6.17
CA ARG A 57 -10.64 22.68 -5.34
C ARG A 57 -9.34 22.57 -4.53
N LEU A 58 -9.07 21.40 -3.96
CA LEU A 58 -7.84 21.13 -3.21
C LEU A 58 -6.61 21.32 -4.11
N LEU A 59 -6.62 20.72 -5.30
CA LEU A 59 -5.49 20.78 -6.22
C LEU A 59 -5.32 22.16 -6.87
N ASP A 60 -6.41 22.88 -7.14
CA ASP A 60 -6.39 24.25 -7.67
C ASP A 60 -5.96 25.28 -6.61
N GLY A 61 -6.07 24.93 -5.33
CA GLY A 61 -5.53 25.73 -4.22
C GLY A 61 -4.02 25.68 -4.08
N THR A 62 -3.32 24.81 -4.83
CA THR A 62 -1.85 24.74 -4.77
C THR A 62 -1.21 26.00 -5.37
N PRO A 63 -0.24 26.64 -4.69
CA PRO A 63 0.34 27.89 -5.15
C PRO A 63 1.15 27.68 -6.43
N PRO A 64 1.08 28.60 -7.43
CA PRO A 64 1.83 28.48 -8.68
C PRO A 64 3.36 28.36 -8.49
N ALA A 65 3.90 28.88 -7.38
CA ALA A 65 5.32 28.78 -7.04
C ALA A 65 5.74 27.41 -6.48
N ALA A 66 4.78 26.58 -6.08
CA ALA A 66 5.00 25.22 -5.62
C ALA A 66 3.85 24.32 -6.13
N PRO A 67 3.80 24.05 -7.45
CA PRO A 67 2.77 23.21 -8.04
C PRO A 67 2.86 21.78 -7.51
N LEU A 68 1.76 21.04 -7.60
CA LEU A 68 1.75 19.62 -7.27
C LEU A 68 2.72 18.84 -8.17
N ASP A 69 3.75 18.25 -7.58
CA ASP A 69 4.76 17.45 -8.28
C ASP A 69 4.47 15.94 -8.21
N SER A 70 4.05 15.45 -7.05
CA SER A 70 3.87 14.01 -6.81
C SER A 70 2.64 13.72 -5.95
N VAL A 71 2.05 12.54 -6.18
CA VAL A 71 0.90 12.02 -5.41
C VAL A 71 1.28 10.69 -4.80
N PHE A 72 1.03 10.54 -3.50
CA PHE A 72 1.18 9.28 -2.76
C PHE A 72 -0.17 8.89 -2.17
N HIS A 73 -0.85 7.94 -2.81
CA HIS A 73 -2.14 7.44 -2.34
C HIS A 73 -1.94 6.35 -1.29
N VAL A 74 -2.10 6.73 -0.03
CA VAL A 74 -1.91 5.86 1.15
C VAL A 74 -3.22 5.55 1.86
N ALA A 75 -4.38 5.89 1.27
CA ALA A 75 -5.66 5.65 1.90
C ALA A 75 -5.94 4.15 2.06
N GLU A 76 -6.41 3.77 3.24
CA GLU A 76 -6.65 2.37 3.58
C GLU A 76 -7.90 2.25 4.44
N LEU A 77 -8.76 1.29 4.07
CA LEU A 77 -9.82 0.76 4.91
C LEU A 77 -9.76 -0.76 4.82
N LEU A 78 -9.40 -1.40 5.93
CA LEU A 78 -9.30 -2.84 6.04
C LEU A 78 -10.50 -3.36 6.86
N GLU A 79 -11.42 -4.06 6.19
CA GLU A 79 -12.46 -4.85 6.84
C GLU A 79 -12.29 -6.31 6.42
N GLU A 80 -12.22 -7.22 7.41
CA GLU A 80 -12.08 -8.66 7.17
C GLU A 80 -13.42 -9.37 7.36
N GLY A 81 -13.76 -10.30 6.48
CA GLY A 81 -14.91 -11.18 6.69
C GLY A 81 -15.13 -12.19 5.57
N PRO A 82 -15.85 -13.30 5.84
CA PRO A 82 -16.08 -14.34 4.84
C PRO A 82 -16.82 -13.77 3.63
N LEU A 83 -16.28 -13.97 2.42
CA LEU A 83 -16.85 -13.40 1.20
C LEU A 83 -18.32 -13.78 0.98
N ALA A 84 -18.70 -15.01 1.35
CA ALA A 84 -20.07 -15.52 1.20
C ALA A 84 -21.10 -14.76 2.05
N THR A 85 -20.67 -14.09 3.13
CA THR A 85 -21.55 -13.37 4.07
C THR A 85 -21.12 -11.93 4.27
N PHE A 86 -20.18 -11.43 3.45
CA PHE A 86 -19.68 -10.07 3.58
C PHE A 86 -20.75 -9.08 3.06
N PRO A 87 -21.21 -8.11 3.88
CA PRO A 87 -22.27 -7.19 3.45
C PRO A 87 -21.85 -6.39 2.21
N ALA A 88 -22.74 -6.27 1.23
CA ALA A 88 -22.45 -5.60 -0.04
C ALA A 88 -22.11 -4.12 0.17
N GLU A 89 -22.80 -3.45 1.10
CA GLU A 89 -22.59 -2.04 1.44
C GLU A 89 -21.19 -1.84 2.04
N ARG A 90 -20.74 -2.78 2.87
CA ARG A 90 -19.38 -2.77 3.42
C ARG A 90 -18.33 -3.03 2.35
N PHE A 91 -18.61 -3.95 1.42
CA PHE A 91 -17.72 -4.22 0.31
C PHE A 91 -17.53 -2.96 -0.55
N GLN A 92 -18.62 -2.26 -0.85
CA GLN A 92 -18.60 -1.00 -1.58
C GLN A 92 -17.81 0.07 -0.83
N GLN A 93 -18.00 0.23 0.48
CA GLN A 93 -17.22 1.17 1.29
C GLN A 93 -15.70 0.92 1.22
N VAL A 94 -15.27 -0.35 1.29
CA VAL A 94 -13.85 -0.72 1.16
C VAL A 94 -13.31 -0.36 -0.23
N LEU A 95 -14.08 -0.62 -1.29
CA LEU A 95 -13.70 -0.22 -2.64
C LEU A 95 -13.62 1.29 -2.80
N GLU A 96 -14.65 2.03 -2.37
CA GLU A 96 -14.72 3.48 -2.51
C GLU A 96 -13.57 4.18 -1.80
N ALA A 97 -13.26 3.75 -0.57
CA ALA A 97 -12.20 4.33 0.25
C ALA A 97 -10.80 4.27 -0.42
N LYS A 98 -10.57 3.29 -1.30
CA LYS A 98 -9.25 3.03 -1.90
C LYS A 98 -9.24 3.13 -3.42
N ALA A 99 -10.06 2.34 -4.11
CA ALA A 99 -10.18 2.38 -5.57
C ALA A 99 -10.90 3.64 -6.06
N GLY A 100 -12.02 4.02 -5.41
CA GLY A 100 -12.78 5.21 -5.78
C GLY A 100 -11.97 6.49 -5.66
N THR A 101 -11.32 6.69 -4.50
CA THR A 101 -10.45 7.84 -4.24
C THR A 101 -9.24 7.89 -5.19
N ALA A 102 -8.62 6.75 -5.51
CA ALA A 102 -7.53 6.69 -6.49
C ALA A 102 -7.97 7.07 -7.90
N GLN A 103 -9.17 6.64 -8.31
CA GLN A 103 -9.75 6.98 -9.61
C GLN A 103 -10.00 8.50 -9.73
N VAL A 104 -10.53 9.13 -8.68
CA VAL A 104 -10.73 10.58 -8.64
C VAL A 104 -9.40 11.32 -8.74
N LEU A 105 -8.38 10.90 -7.98
CA LEU A 105 -7.03 11.47 -8.07
C LEU A 105 -6.42 11.28 -9.46
N HIS A 106 -6.65 10.14 -10.10
CA HIS A 106 -6.19 9.92 -11.46
C HIS A 106 -6.80 10.92 -12.44
N GLU A 107 -8.13 11.07 -12.43
CA GLU A 107 -8.87 11.99 -13.30
C GLU A 107 -8.43 13.45 -13.06
N ALA A 108 -8.25 13.85 -11.80
CA ALA A 108 -7.90 15.23 -11.42
C ALA A 108 -6.43 15.61 -11.69
N THR A 109 -5.59 14.66 -12.11
CA THR A 109 -4.14 14.84 -12.32
C THR A 109 -3.66 14.48 -13.72
N LEU A 110 -4.57 14.26 -14.68
CA LEU A 110 -4.24 13.88 -16.06
C LEU A 110 -3.34 14.88 -16.77
N ASP A 111 -3.52 16.17 -16.51
CA ASP A 111 -2.89 17.30 -17.20
C ASP A 111 -1.88 18.08 -16.33
N ARG A 112 -1.53 17.55 -15.15
CA ARG A 112 -0.69 18.25 -14.16
C ARG A 112 0.80 18.00 -14.29
N GLY A 113 1.23 17.12 -15.19
CA GLY A 113 2.65 16.86 -15.44
C GLY A 113 3.42 16.35 -14.21
N LEU A 114 2.80 15.46 -13.42
CA LEU A 114 3.41 14.88 -12.22
C LEU A 114 4.74 14.18 -12.55
N SER A 115 5.66 14.19 -11.59
CA SER A 115 6.88 13.36 -11.61
C SER A 115 6.59 11.93 -11.13
N ALA A 116 5.66 11.77 -10.18
CA ALA A 116 5.30 10.48 -9.59
C ALA A 116 3.82 10.39 -9.20
N PHE A 117 3.24 9.20 -9.39
CA PHE A 117 1.90 8.85 -8.91
C PHE A 117 1.97 7.46 -8.26
N VAL A 118 2.14 7.44 -6.95
CA VAL A 118 2.44 6.23 -6.19
C VAL A 118 1.19 5.73 -5.49
N LEU A 119 0.87 4.46 -5.70
CA LEU A 119 -0.29 3.79 -5.13
C LEU A 119 0.18 2.75 -4.10
N PHE A 120 -0.24 2.89 -2.85
CA PHE A 120 0.06 1.91 -1.80
C PHE A 120 -0.98 0.80 -1.87
N SER A 121 -0.68 -0.20 -2.70
CA SER A 121 -1.44 -1.45 -2.81
C SER A 121 -1.04 -2.41 -1.68
N SER A 122 -1.47 -3.67 -1.78
CA SER A 122 -1.13 -4.74 -0.84
C SER A 122 -0.77 -6.00 -1.61
N PHE A 123 0.19 -6.77 -1.09
CA PHE A 123 0.53 -8.09 -1.63
C PHE A 123 -0.71 -8.99 -1.78
N SER A 124 -1.77 -8.75 -0.98
CA SER A 124 -3.03 -9.48 -1.04
C SER A 124 -3.75 -9.38 -2.38
N ALA A 125 -3.52 -8.32 -3.17
CA ALA A 125 -4.02 -8.19 -4.53
C ALA A 125 -3.40 -9.20 -5.49
N THR A 126 -2.15 -9.58 -5.26
CA THR A 126 -1.37 -10.43 -6.16
C THR A 126 -1.33 -11.89 -5.68
N LEU A 127 -0.97 -12.10 -4.42
CA LEU A 127 -0.72 -13.44 -3.85
C LEU A 127 -1.95 -14.02 -3.14
N GLY A 128 -2.97 -13.18 -2.88
CA GLY A 128 -4.08 -13.50 -1.99
C GLY A 128 -3.70 -13.31 -0.52
N GLY A 129 -4.47 -12.50 0.20
CA GLY A 129 -4.19 -12.16 1.60
C GLY A 129 -4.62 -13.23 2.63
N GLY A 130 -5.23 -14.32 2.17
CA GLY A 130 -5.87 -15.32 3.03
C GLY A 130 -7.37 -15.11 3.19
N VAL A 131 -7.99 -15.95 4.02
CA VAL A 131 -9.45 -15.96 4.24
C VAL A 131 -9.88 -14.64 4.86
N GLY A 132 -10.87 -13.99 4.25
CA GLY A 132 -11.52 -12.79 4.79
C GLY A 132 -11.15 -11.48 4.10
N LEU A 133 -10.12 -11.47 3.24
CA LEU A 133 -9.61 -10.24 2.62
C LEU A 133 -10.15 -9.97 1.21
N GLY A 134 -11.32 -10.50 0.86
CA GLY A 134 -11.86 -10.40 -0.51
C GLY A 134 -12.07 -8.96 -0.99
N ALA A 135 -12.75 -8.13 -0.19
CA ALA A 135 -12.99 -6.72 -0.50
C ALA A 135 -11.68 -5.92 -0.58
N PHE A 136 -10.80 -6.14 0.41
CA PHE A 136 -9.50 -5.48 0.48
C PHE A 136 -8.60 -5.84 -0.70
N ALA A 137 -8.49 -7.13 -1.06
CA ALA A 137 -7.72 -7.58 -2.20
C ALA A 137 -8.27 -7.00 -3.52
N ALA A 138 -9.60 -6.93 -3.69
CA ALA A 138 -10.22 -6.32 -4.86
C ALA A 138 -9.91 -4.82 -4.98
N ALA A 139 -9.96 -4.09 -3.86
CA ALA A 139 -9.63 -2.66 -3.83
C ALA A 139 -8.17 -2.39 -4.20
N ASN A 140 -7.24 -3.22 -3.69
CA ASN A 140 -5.81 -3.10 -4.00
C ASN A 140 -5.50 -3.55 -5.44
N ALA A 141 -6.15 -4.59 -5.95
CA ALA A 141 -5.99 -5.03 -7.35
C ALA A 141 -6.44 -3.97 -8.35
N HIS A 142 -7.42 -3.14 -7.99
CA HIS A 142 -7.78 -1.96 -8.78
C HIS A 142 -6.63 -0.96 -8.88
N LEU A 143 -5.88 -0.73 -7.79
CA LEU A 143 -4.72 0.17 -7.82
C LEU A 143 -3.62 -0.34 -8.76
N ASP A 144 -3.36 -1.65 -8.73
CA ASP A 144 -2.39 -2.28 -9.64
C ASP A 144 -2.82 -2.08 -11.11
N ALA A 145 -4.10 -2.28 -11.40
CA ALA A 145 -4.67 -2.06 -12.73
C ALA A 145 -4.65 -0.58 -13.14
N LEU A 146 -4.93 0.34 -12.21
CA LEU A 146 -4.89 1.78 -12.45
C LEU A 146 -3.47 2.27 -12.77
N ALA A 147 -2.45 1.75 -12.06
CA ALA A 147 -1.07 2.07 -12.38
C ALA A 147 -0.69 1.61 -13.80
N ALA A 148 -1.06 0.38 -14.17
CA ALA A 148 -0.86 -0.12 -15.53
C ALA A 148 -1.61 0.73 -16.57
N HIS A 149 -2.85 1.13 -16.27
CA HIS A 149 -3.65 2.01 -17.13
C HIS A 149 -2.99 3.38 -17.33
N ARG A 150 -2.59 4.07 -16.25
CA ARG A 150 -1.89 5.36 -16.34
C ARG A 150 -0.62 5.28 -17.19
N ARG A 151 0.19 4.24 -17.02
CA ARG A 151 1.40 4.05 -17.83
C ARG A 151 1.08 3.80 -19.29
N SER A 152 -0.02 3.11 -19.62
CA SER A 152 -0.47 2.94 -21.01
C SER A 152 -0.83 4.27 -21.69
N LEU A 153 -1.14 5.30 -20.90
CA LEU A 153 -1.39 6.67 -21.36
C LEU A 153 -0.12 7.54 -21.37
N GLY A 154 1.06 6.97 -21.05
CA GLY A 154 2.31 7.72 -20.91
C GLY A 154 2.41 8.56 -19.64
N LEU A 155 1.52 8.35 -18.66
CA LEU A 155 1.55 9.04 -17.37
C LEU A 155 2.37 8.23 -16.35
N PRO A 156 3.07 8.89 -15.40
CA PRO A 156 3.75 8.18 -14.33
C PRO A 156 2.72 7.45 -13.46
N ALA A 157 3.08 6.21 -13.08
CA ALA A 157 2.44 5.49 -12.00
C ALA A 157 3.29 4.32 -11.50
N THR A 158 3.26 4.11 -10.19
CA THR A 158 3.88 2.96 -9.51
C THR A 158 2.90 2.44 -8.47
N SER A 159 2.41 1.21 -8.62
CA SER A 159 1.70 0.50 -7.57
C SER A 159 2.67 -0.39 -6.81
N VAL A 160 2.68 -0.30 -5.48
CA VAL A 160 3.48 -1.19 -4.64
C VAL A 160 2.57 -2.02 -3.73
N GLY A 161 2.52 -3.32 -4.00
CA GLY A 161 1.84 -4.32 -3.18
C GLY A 161 2.66 -4.65 -1.94
N TRP A 162 2.40 -3.95 -0.84
CA TRP A 162 3.15 -4.12 0.40
C TRP A 162 2.75 -5.36 1.20
N GLY A 163 3.74 -6.00 1.82
CA GLY A 163 3.59 -6.84 3.01
C GLY A 163 3.20 -6.02 4.25
N GLY A 164 3.05 -6.67 5.41
CA GLY A 164 2.77 -5.95 6.66
C GLY A 164 4.00 -5.16 7.12
N TRP A 165 3.82 -3.91 7.55
CA TRP A 165 4.91 -3.07 8.09
C TRP A 165 5.00 -3.19 9.61
N ALA A 166 6.20 -3.09 10.16
CA ALA A 166 6.42 -3.02 11.60
C ALA A 166 6.06 -1.62 12.10
N ASN A 167 4.82 -1.45 12.55
CA ASN A 167 4.34 -0.21 13.13
C ASN A 167 4.67 -0.14 14.63
N GLU A 168 5.24 0.96 15.08
CA GLU A 168 5.62 1.08 16.48
C GLU A 168 4.43 1.35 17.40
N GLY A 169 3.32 1.95 16.93
CA GLY A 169 2.16 2.33 17.75
C GLY A 169 2.47 3.49 18.70
N SER A 170 1.59 4.48 18.80
CA SER A 170 1.87 5.70 19.58
C SER A 170 1.43 5.57 21.05
N THR A 171 0.36 4.83 21.30
CA THR A 171 -0.17 4.52 22.65
C THR A 171 0.17 3.09 23.08
N ASP A 172 0.09 2.78 24.37
CA ASP A 172 0.32 1.41 24.86
C ASP A 172 -0.63 0.39 24.22
N ALA A 173 -1.91 0.77 24.05
CA ALA A 173 -2.91 -0.07 23.40
C ALA A 173 -2.56 -0.35 21.92
N GLU A 174 -2.12 0.67 21.17
CA GLU A 174 -1.67 0.50 19.79
C GLU A 174 -0.41 -0.35 19.70
N ARG A 175 0.56 -0.16 20.63
CA ARG A 175 1.77 -0.98 20.70
C ARG A 175 1.44 -2.46 20.89
N GLU A 176 0.52 -2.77 21.80
CA GLU A 176 0.07 -4.14 22.06
C GLU A 176 -0.67 -4.73 20.85
N PHE A 177 -1.55 -3.93 20.23
CA PHE A 177 -2.26 -4.32 19.02
C PHE A 177 -1.30 -4.64 17.86
N GLU A 178 -0.35 -3.75 17.57
CA GLU A 178 0.63 -3.94 16.49
C GLU A 178 1.57 -5.10 16.77
N ARG A 179 2.00 -5.30 18.03
CA ARG A 179 2.76 -6.50 18.42
C ARG A 179 1.98 -7.77 18.12
N SER A 180 0.73 -7.84 18.57
CA SER A 180 -0.14 -8.99 18.35
C SER A 180 -0.40 -9.24 16.85
N ARG A 181 -0.56 -8.17 16.07
CA ARG A 181 -0.72 -8.24 14.60
C ARG A 181 0.54 -8.79 13.93
N ARG A 182 1.73 -8.28 14.28
CA ARG A 182 3.02 -8.77 13.78
C ARG A 182 3.23 -10.25 14.08
N GLU A 183 2.95 -10.67 15.31
CA GLU A 183 3.09 -12.08 15.72
C GLU A 183 2.17 -12.99 14.89
N ARG A 184 0.90 -12.61 14.70
CA ARG A 184 -0.05 -13.38 13.86
C ARG A 184 0.41 -13.48 12.40
N LEU A 185 0.96 -12.40 11.85
CA LEU A 185 1.44 -12.36 10.48
C LEU A 185 2.73 -13.21 10.30
N ALA A 186 3.66 -13.12 11.24
CA ALA A 186 4.86 -13.95 11.27
C ALA A 186 4.54 -15.46 11.41
N GLN A 187 3.52 -15.82 12.19
CA GLN A 187 3.02 -17.21 12.27
C GLN A 187 2.41 -17.69 10.94
N ARG A 188 1.99 -16.77 10.07
CA ARG A 188 1.53 -17.05 8.70
C ARG A 188 2.66 -17.09 7.66
N GLY A 189 3.91 -16.92 8.08
CA GLY A 189 5.06 -16.87 7.17
C GLY A 189 5.21 -15.53 6.47
N LEU A 190 4.62 -14.47 7.02
CA LEU A 190 4.67 -13.11 6.49
C LEU A 190 5.24 -12.18 7.59
N PRO A 191 6.55 -12.24 7.87
CA PRO A 191 7.15 -11.31 8.82
C PRO A 191 6.90 -9.85 8.43
N ALA A 192 6.90 -8.97 9.43
CA ALA A 192 6.68 -7.54 9.19
C ALA A 192 7.96 -6.89 8.65
N LEU A 193 7.80 -6.04 7.63
CA LEU A 193 8.86 -5.25 7.04
C LEU A 193 9.33 -4.15 8.00
N ASP A 194 10.63 -3.92 8.03
CA ASP A 194 11.18 -2.70 8.63
C ASP A 194 10.74 -1.47 7.82
N PRO A 195 10.17 -0.42 8.43
CA PRO A 195 9.66 0.74 7.70
C PRO A 195 10.73 1.50 6.93
N ASP A 196 11.97 1.60 7.43
CA ASP A 196 13.03 2.34 6.75
C ASP A 196 13.50 1.56 5.51
N LEU A 197 13.68 0.24 5.63
CA LEU A 197 13.99 -0.63 4.50
C LEU A 197 12.86 -0.66 3.46
N ALA A 198 11.60 -0.67 3.90
CA ALA A 198 10.46 -0.62 3.00
C ALA A 198 10.41 0.72 2.24
N LEU A 199 10.79 1.81 2.88
CA LEU A 199 10.90 3.13 2.24
C LEU A 199 12.10 3.24 1.30
N ASP A 200 13.22 2.57 1.57
CA ASP A 200 14.32 2.43 0.60
C ASP A 200 13.83 1.69 -0.66
N ALA A 201 13.14 0.56 -0.46
CA ALA A 201 12.55 -0.21 -1.56
C ALA A 201 11.52 0.61 -2.35
N LEU A 202 10.75 1.50 -1.69
CA LEU A 202 9.82 2.38 -2.39
C LEU A 202 10.53 3.30 -3.39
N LEU A 203 11.66 3.91 -3.01
CA LEU A 203 12.40 4.80 -3.91
C LEU A 203 12.97 4.05 -5.12
N GLU A 204 13.44 2.82 -4.90
CA GLU A 204 13.84 1.93 -5.98
C GLU A 204 12.64 1.62 -6.90
N CYS A 205 11.49 1.23 -6.33
CA CYS A 205 10.28 0.92 -7.09
C CYS A 205 9.80 2.07 -7.97
N VAL A 206 9.91 3.32 -7.52
CA VAL A 206 9.53 4.50 -8.31
C VAL A 206 10.48 4.72 -9.50
N SER A 207 11.74 4.28 -9.38
CA SER A 207 12.76 4.41 -10.43
C SER A 207 12.70 3.30 -11.48
N LEU A 208 11.92 2.25 -11.22
CA LEU A 208 11.84 1.05 -12.05
C LEU A 208 10.85 1.20 -13.23
N PRO A 209 11.13 0.53 -14.37
CA PRO A 209 10.24 0.54 -15.54
C PRO A 209 8.95 -0.27 -15.30
N GLU A 210 8.87 -1.07 -14.25
CA GLU A 210 7.68 -1.80 -13.84
C GLU A 210 6.61 -0.85 -13.27
N GLY A 211 5.33 -1.12 -13.59
CA GLY A 211 4.19 -0.32 -13.10
C GLY A 211 3.55 -0.85 -11.82
N ALA A 212 3.76 -2.12 -11.50
CA ALA A 212 3.21 -2.79 -10.33
C ALA A 212 4.24 -3.78 -9.78
N LEU A 213 4.64 -3.59 -8.52
CA LEU A 213 5.69 -4.35 -7.83
C LEU A 213 5.13 -4.88 -6.51
N VAL A 214 5.63 -6.02 -6.04
CA VAL A 214 5.27 -6.56 -4.72
C VAL A 214 6.50 -6.54 -3.84
N VAL A 215 6.41 -5.88 -2.69
CA VAL A 215 7.48 -5.84 -1.69
C VAL A 215 6.95 -6.46 -0.42
N VAL A 216 7.37 -7.70 -0.17
CA VAL A 216 6.92 -8.52 0.95
C VAL A 216 8.05 -9.46 1.37
N ASP A 217 8.23 -9.62 2.67
CA ASP A 217 9.10 -10.65 3.23
C ASP A 217 8.26 -11.90 3.49
N VAL A 218 8.76 -13.06 3.03
CA VAL A 218 8.02 -14.33 3.01
C VAL A 218 8.92 -15.45 3.53
N ASP A 219 8.50 -16.05 4.62
CA ASP A 219 8.95 -17.37 5.04
C ASP A 219 8.16 -18.42 4.24
N TRP A 220 8.74 -18.83 3.12
CA TRP A 220 8.12 -19.76 2.16
C TRP A 220 7.81 -21.13 2.77
N GLU A 221 8.60 -21.59 3.75
CA GLU A 221 8.36 -22.87 4.45
C GLU A 221 7.07 -22.84 5.26
N ARG A 222 6.73 -21.67 5.83
CA ARG A 222 5.48 -21.47 6.57
C ARG A 222 4.32 -21.04 5.68
N TYR A 223 4.58 -20.21 4.68
CA TYR A 223 3.54 -19.60 3.86
C TYR A 223 2.95 -20.57 2.84
N LEU A 224 3.78 -21.32 2.09
CA LEU A 224 3.31 -22.17 1.00
C LEU A 224 2.35 -23.28 1.44
N PRO A 225 2.67 -24.09 2.48
CA PRO A 225 1.78 -25.17 2.89
C PRO A 225 0.38 -24.67 3.26
N ARG A 226 0.29 -23.46 3.83
CA ARG A 226 -0.98 -22.84 4.21
C ARG A 226 -1.76 -22.36 2.99
N LEU A 227 -1.07 -21.75 2.03
CA LEU A 227 -1.71 -21.22 0.83
C LEU A 227 -2.21 -22.34 -0.08
N THR A 228 -1.44 -23.43 -0.22
CA THR A 228 -1.79 -24.55 -1.09
C THR A 228 -2.58 -25.66 -0.40
N ALA A 229 -2.88 -25.52 0.90
CA ALA A 229 -3.59 -26.54 1.70
C ALA A 229 -4.94 -26.94 1.08
N ALA A 230 -5.69 -25.97 0.57
CA ALA A 230 -7.01 -26.20 -0.02
C ALA A 230 -6.95 -26.38 -1.54
N ARG A 231 -5.96 -25.80 -2.21
CA ARG A 231 -5.86 -25.80 -3.67
C ARG A 231 -4.41 -25.58 -4.14
N PRO A 232 -3.88 -26.39 -5.06
CA PRO A 232 -2.60 -26.11 -5.70
C PRO A 232 -2.60 -24.74 -6.40
N ASN A 233 -1.47 -24.05 -6.37
CA ASN A 233 -1.34 -22.71 -6.96
C ASN A 233 -0.07 -22.58 -7.81
N ALA A 234 -0.25 -22.56 -9.14
CA ALA A 234 0.83 -22.46 -10.11
C ALA A 234 1.56 -21.10 -10.09
N LEU A 235 0.99 -20.09 -9.42
CA LEU A 235 1.61 -18.77 -9.27
C LEU A 235 3.04 -18.83 -8.70
N PHE A 236 3.32 -19.85 -7.87
CA PHE A 236 4.60 -19.98 -7.17
C PHE A 236 5.61 -20.90 -7.87
N ASP A 237 5.23 -21.54 -8.99
CA ASP A 237 6.11 -22.47 -9.71
C ASP A 237 7.34 -21.77 -10.30
N ALA A 238 7.20 -20.46 -10.60
CA ALA A 238 8.28 -19.62 -11.12
C ALA A 238 9.23 -19.12 -10.03
N LEU A 239 8.90 -19.27 -8.74
CA LEU A 239 9.75 -18.82 -7.64
C LEU A 239 10.68 -19.95 -7.19
N PRO A 240 12.02 -19.82 -7.33
CA PRO A 240 12.95 -20.91 -7.04
C PRO A 240 12.83 -21.45 -5.60
N GLN A 241 12.67 -20.55 -4.62
CA GLN A 241 12.52 -20.92 -3.21
C GLN A 241 11.23 -21.71 -2.97
N ALA A 242 10.13 -21.33 -3.63
CA ALA A 242 8.86 -22.04 -3.50
C ALA A 242 8.88 -23.39 -4.22
N ARG A 243 9.44 -23.43 -5.42
CA ARG A 243 9.57 -24.65 -6.23
C ARG A 243 10.42 -25.71 -5.52
N ALA A 244 11.51 -25.31 -4.87
CA ALA A 244 12.38 -26.22 -4.12
C ALA A 244 11.62 -26.93 -2.98
N LEU A 245 10.69 -26.23 -2.32
CA LEU A 245 9.88 -26.78 -1.24
C LEU A 245 8.79 -27.75 -1.75
N VAL A 246 8.23 -27.51 -2.94
CA VAL A 246 7.22 -28.40 -3.55
C VAL A 246 7.85 -29.67 -4.12
N ALA A 247 9.08 -29.59 -4.65
CA ALA A 247 9.77 -30.74 -5.24
C ALA A 247 10.20 -31.81 -4.22
N GLY A 248 10.29 -31.46 -2.93
CA GLY A 248 10.84 -32.33 -1.87
C GLY A 248 12.35 -32.57 -2.04
N PRO A 249 13.03 -33.18 -1.04
CA PRO A 249 14.43 -33.55 -1.20
C PRO A 249 14.56 -34.56 -2.35
N GLU A 250 15.49 -34.32 -3.28
CA GLU A 250 15.83 -35.31 -4.31
C GLU A 250 16.11 -36.65 -3.62
N ARG A 251 15.30 -37.66 -3.90
CA ARG A 251 15.62 -39.03 -3.49
C ARG A 251 16.92 -39.40 -4.18
N ALA A 252 18.00 -39.46 -3.40
CA ALA A 252 19.26 -40.03 -3.86
C ALA A 252 18.97 -41.37 -4.57
N PRO A 253 19.53 -41.62 -5.76
CA PRO A 253 19.33 -42.88 -6.45
C PRO A 253 19.78 -43.99 -5.51
N GLY A 254 18.86 -44.90 -5.18
CA GLY A 254 19.13 -45.99 -4.26
C GLY A 254 20.35 -46.77 -4.74
N ALA A 255 21.38 -46.84 -3.90
CA ALA A 255 22.49 -47.75 -4.10
C ALA A 255 21.95 -49.18 -3.97
N GLY A 256 21.77 -49.84 -5.11
CA GLY A 256 21.58 -51.29 -5.22
C GLY A 256 22.90 -52.02 -5.35
#